data_AF-F0EHV0-F1
#
_entry.id   AF-F0EHV0-F1
#
_cell.length_a   1.000
_cell.length_b   1.000
_cell.length_c   1.000
_cell.angle_alpha   90.00
_cell.angle_beta   90.00
_cell.angle_gamma   90.00
#
_symmetry.space_group_name_H-M   'P 1'
#
loop_
_entity.id
_entity.type
_entity.pdbx_description
1 polymer ?
#
loop_
_entity_poly.entity_id
_entity_poly.type
_entity_poly.pdbx_seq_one_letter_code
_entity_poly.pdbx_strand_id
1 'polypeptide(L)'
;MSEIFNAMAAKYDTPERIALAQLVTQTLEPYFKDNQHQTLIDIGGGTGLVSLPLAAYVQHLAIWDTAPGMIEVSEKKSTNCSWPMLLQLSTICCKNPYKQKQTLCCYPSSCCIFLTQPL
;
A
#
# COMPACT_ATOMS: atom_id res chain seq x y z
N MET A 1 -10.46 -19.09 1.52
CA MET A 1 -10.57 -17.91 0.64
C MET A 1 -9.21 -17.28 0.31
N SER A 2 -8.32 -17.05 1.27
CA SER A 2 -7.01 -16.41 1.04
C SER A 2 -6.05 -17.16 0.09
N GLU A 3 -6.18 -18.48 -0.09
CA GLU A 3 -5.36 -19.23 -1.06
C GLU A 3 -5.64 -18.84 -2.52
N ILE A 4 -6.90 -18.54 -2.87
CA ILE A 4 -7.29 -18.12 -4.22
C ILE A 4 -6.66 -16.76 -4.53
N PHE A 5 -6.79 -15.81 -3.59
CA PHE A 5 -6.20 -14.49 -3.69
C PHE A 5 -4.67 -14.54 -3.77
N ASN A 6 -4.05 -15.42 -2.99
CA ASN A 6 -2.61 -15.64 -3.03
C ASN A 6 -2.15 -16.12 -4.42
N ALA A 7 -2.84 -17.11 -4.98
CA ALA A 7 -2.50 -17.67 -6.30
C ALA A 7 -2.71 -16.67 -7.46
N MET A 8 -3.71 -15.79 -7.34
CA MET A 8 -4.01 -14.81 -8.40
C MET A 8 -3.31 -13.45 -8.23
N ALA A 9 -2.60 -13.21 -7.12
CA ALA A 9 -2.05 -11.88 -6.78
C ALA A 9 -1.22 -11.26 -7.92
N ALA A 10 -0.35 -12.05 -8.57
CA ALA A 10 0.50 -11.58 -9.67
C ALA A 10 -0.28 -11.14 -10.93
N LYS A 11 -1.54 -11.56 -11.06
CA LYS A 11 -2.42 -11.21 -12.19
C LYS A 11 -3.68 -10.48 -11.72
N TYR A 12 -3.71 -10.04 -10.46
CA TYR A 12 -4.90 -9.46 -9.87
C TYR A 12 -5.23 -8.10 -10.49
N ASP A 13 -4.19 -7.34 -10.86
CA ASP A 13 -4.31 -6.01 -11.43
C ASP A 13 -4.54 -6.08 -12.95
N THR A 14 -5.79 -6.38 -13.34
CA THR A 14 -6.19 -6.28 -14.75
C THR A 14 -6.43 -4.82 -15.15
N PRO A 15 -6.37 -4.48 -16.46
CA PRO A 15 -6.64 -3.12 -16.92
C PRO A 15 -8.00 -2.57 -16.44
N GLU A 16 -9.04 -3.39 -16.41
CA GLU A 16 -10.37 -2.97 -15.93
C GLU A 16 -10.35 -2.61 -14.44
N ARG A 17 -9.63 -3.39 -13.63
CA ARG A 17 -9.52 -3.16 -12.18
C ARG A 17 -8.67 -1.95 -11.86
N ILE A 18 -7.61 -1.71 -12.62
CA ILE A 18 -6.79 -0.50 -12.51
C ILE A 18 -7.64 0.73 -12.85
N ALA A 19 -8.39 0.70 -13.95
CA ALA A 19 -9.27 1.82 -14.35
C ALA A 19 -10.35 2.10 -13.29
N LEU A 20 -10.97 1.04 -12.74
CA LEU A 20 -11.94 1.18 -11.66
C LEU A 20 -11.30 1.77 -10.39
N ALA A 21 -10.14 1.27 -9.99
CA ALA A 21 -9.43 1.79 -8.82
C ALA A 21 -9.06 3.26 -9.00
N GLN A 22 -8.60 3.67 -10.18
CA GLN A 22 -8.32 5.07 -10.51
C GLN A 22 -9.56 5.95 -10.35
N LEU A 23 -10.71 5.51 -10.84
CA LEU A 23 -11.98 6.24 -10.66
C LEU A 23 -12.34 6.40 -9.18
N VAL A 24 -12.17 5.35 -8.39
CA VAL A 24 -12.41 5.38 -6.94
C VAL A 24 -11.44 6.35 -6.27
N THR A 25 -10.14 6.24 -6.54
CA THR A 25 -9.12 7.15 -6.01
C THR A 25 -9.44 8.60 -6.34
N GLN A 26 -9.73 8.93 -7.59
CA GLN A 26 -10.06 10.30 -8.02
C GLN A 26 -11.31 10.84 -7.31
N THR A 27 -12.29 9.98 -7.04
CA THR A 27 -13.49 10.35 -6.28
C THR A 27 -13.17 10.63 -4.81
N LEU A 28 -12.19 9.90 -4.26
CA LEU A 28 -11.76 10.02 -2.87
C LEU A 28 -10.80 11.19 -2.63
N GLU A 29 -9.94 11.53 -3.61
CA GLU A 29 -8.91 12.58 -3.50
C GLU A 29 -9.36 13.89 -2.82
N PRO A 30 -10.55 14.47 -3.13
CA PRO A 30 -11.00 15.69 -2.48
C PRO A 30 -11.19 15.59 -0.96
N TYR A 31 -11.46 14.39 -0.44
CA TYR A 31 -11.64 14.13 0.99
C TYR A 31 -10.31 14.00 1.75
N PHE A 32 -9.18 14.02 1.03
CA PHE A 32 -7.84 13.86 1.59
C PHE A 32 -7.02 15.17 1.66
N LYS A 33 -7.60 16.31 1.29
CA LYS A 33 -6.88 17.59 1.13
C LYS A 33 -6.17 18.11 2.40
N ASP A 34 -6.56 17.68 3.59
CA ASP A 34 -5.96 18.10 4.87
C ASP A 34 -5.52 16.93 5.77
N ASN A 35 -5.26 15.75 5.19
CA ASN A 35 -5.00 14.53 5.96
C ASN A 35 -3.50 14.23 6.18
N GLN A 36 -2.61 15.20 5.97
CA GLN A 36 -1.15 15.05 6.04
C GLN A 36 -0.60 14.65 7.42
N HIS A 37 -1.42 14.67 8.47
CA HIS A 37 -1.08 14.21 9.82
C HIS A 37 -1.87 12.95 10.25
N GLN A 38 -2.62 12.37 9.32
CA GLN A 38 -3.47 11.21 9.61
C GLN A 38 -2.84 9.92 9.11
N THR A 39 -3.33 8.80 9.67
CA THR A 39 -3.00 7.46 9.23
C THR A 39 -4.16 6.87 8.44
N LEU A 40 -3.92 6.46 7.19
CA LEU A 40 -4.88 5.68 6.40
C LEU A 40 -4.65 4.20 6.69
N ILE A 41 -5.72 3.49 7.06
CA ILE A 41 -5.71 2.04 7.28
C ILE A 41 -6.61 1.40 6.23
N ASP A 42 -6.03 0.52 5.43
CA ASP A 42 -6.71 -0.23 4.36
C ASP A 42 -6.75 -1.72 4.71
N ILE A 43 -7.90 -2.16 5.22
CA ILE A 43 -8.14 -3.56 5.63
C ILE A 43 -8.72 -4.33 4.45
N GLY A 44 -8.03 -5.38 4.00
CA GLY A 44 -8.33 -6.07 2.76
C GLY A 44 -7.81 -5.33 1.53
N GLY A 45 -6.78 -4.49 1.69
CA GLY A 45 -6.27 -3.62 0.64
C GLY A 45 -5.61 -4.34 -0.54
N GLY A 46 -5.39 -5.65 -0.44
CA GLY A 46 -4.90 -6.47 -1.54
C GLY A 46 -3.56 -5.97 -2.08
N THR A 47 -3.51 -5.73 -3.40
CA THR A 47 -2.34 -5.22 -4.12
C THR A 47 -2.17 -3.69 -3.99
N GLY A 48 -3.00 -3.01 -3.21
CA GLY A 48 -2.90 -1.58 -2.92
C GLY A 48 -3.35 -0.65 -4.06
N LEU A 49 -4.19 -1.10 -5.00
CA LEU A 49 -4.57 -0.29 -6.18
C LEU A 49 -5.24 1.05 -5.82
N VAL A 50 -6.04 1.10 -4.75
CA VAL A 50 -6.76 2.32 -4.32
C VAL A 50 -5.95 3.12 -3.30
N SER A 51 -5.35 2.44 -2.32
CA SER A 51 -4.68 3.08 -1.19
C SER A 51 -3.29 3.62 -1.51
N LEU A 52 -2.51 2.96 -2.37
CA LEU A 52 -1.15 3.42 -2.70
C LEU A 52 -1.15 4.82 -3.36
N PRO A 53 -2.04 5.14 -4.31
CA PRO A 53 -2.15 6.51 -4.82
C PRO A 53 -2.56 7.55 -3.77
N LEU A 54 -3.38 7.15 -2.79
CA LEU A 54 -3.82 8.03 -1.71
C LEU A 54 -2.73 8.31 -0.67
N ALA A 55 -1.64 7.55 -0.73
CA ALA A 55 -0.57 7.65 0.23
C ALA A 55 0.08 9.05 0.25
N ALA A 56 0.15 9.74 -0.89
CA ALA A 56 0.67 11.11 -0.98
C ALA A 56 -0.10 12.15 -0.15
N TYR A 57 -1.31 11.82 0.32
CA TYR A 57 -2.17 12.73 1.06
C TYR A 57 -2.18 12.50 2.59
N VAL A 58 -1.46 11.47 3.07
CA VAL A 58 -1.47 11.06 4.47
C VAL A 58 -0.06 10.93 5.02
N GLN A 59 0.08 10.94 6.34
CA GLN A 59 1.39 10.75 6.98
C GLN A 59 1.84 9.29 6.94
N HIS A 60 0.89 8.41 7.20
CA HIS A 60 1.12 6.98 7.32
C HIS A 60 0.06 6.22 6.54
N LEU A 61 0.47 5.21 5.78
CA LEU A 61 -0.43 4.24 5.16
C LEU A 61 -0.15 2.86 5.74
N ALA A 62 -1.20 2.16 6.18
CA ALA A 62 -1.14 0.78 6.64
C ALA A 62 -2.05 -0.09 5.78
N ILE A 63 -1.48 -1.04 5.03
CA ILE A 63 -2.24 -2.00 4.20
C ILE A 63 -2.21 -3.37 4.86
N TRP A 64 -3.39 -3.90 5.18
CA TRP A 64 -3.56 -5.17 5.86
C TRP A 64 -4.30 -6.15 4.95
N ASP A 65 -3.77 -7.35 4.78
CA ASP A 65 -4.43 -8.40 3.99
C ASP A 65 -4.14 -9.80 4.57
N THR A 66 -5.03 -10.75 4.30
CA THR A 66 -4.86 -12.14 4.74
C THR A 66 -4.07 -12.99 3.75
N ALA A 67 -3.90 -12.54 2.51
CA ALA A 67 -3.19 -13.23 1.44
C ALA A 67 -1.74 -12.71 1.31
N PRO A 68 -0.71 -13.52 1.57
CA PRO A 68 0.68 -13.08 1.52
C PRO A 68 1.11 -12.51 0.16
N GLY A 69 0.65 -13.12 -0.94
CA GLY A 69 0.97 -12.69 -2.30
C GLY A 69 0.39 -11.32 -2.64
N MET A 70 -0.73 -10.93 -2.04
CA MET A 70 -1.29 -9.59 -2.21
C MET A 70 -0.38 -8.53 -1.59
N ILE A 71 0.07 -8.78 -0.35
CA ILE A 71 1.03 -7.94 0.35
C ILE A 71 2.34 -7.84 -0.44
N GLU A 72 2.87 -8.95 -0.94
CA GLU A 72 4.11 -8.95 -1.72
C GLU A 72 4.01 -8.09 -2.99
N VAL A 73 2.88 -8.14 -3.70
CA VAL A 73 2.63 -7.29 -4.88
C VAL A 73 2.53 -5.81 -4.48
N SER A 74 1.81 -5.51 -3.40
CA SER A 74 1.69 -4.14 -2.87
C SER A 74 3.05 -3.55 -2.48
N GLU A 75 3.88 -4.32 -1.78
CA GLU A 75 5.24 -3.94 -1.41
C GLU A 75 6.13 -3.65 -2.63
N LYS A 76 6.07 -4.50 -3.66
CA LYS A 76 6.83 -4.29 -4.91
C LYS A 76 6.45 -2.98 -5.60
N LYS A 77 5.16 -2.65 -5.67
CA LYS A 77 4.69 -1.38 -6.25
C LYS A 77 5.19 -0.17 -5.45
N SER A 78 5.20 -0.32 -4.12
CA SER A 78 5.65 0.72 -3.20
C SER A 78 7.16 0.97 -3.27
N THR A 79 7.92 0.02 -3.80
CA THR A 79 9.38 0.17 -3.98
C THR A 79 9.73 1.06 -5.18
N ASN A 80 8.83 1.19 -6.16
CA ASN A 80 9.04 1.98 -7.37
C ASN A 80 8.57 3.45 -7.24
N CYS A 81 8.55 3.98 -6.02
CA CYS A 81 7.89 5.24 -5.71
C CYS A 81 8.71 6.48 -6.07
N SER A 82 8.02 7.45 -6.68
CA SER A 82 8.46 8.84 -6.91
C SER A 82 7.54 9.83 -6.18
N TRP A 83 7.20 9.55 -4.91
CA TRP A 83 6.31 10.41 -4.12
C TRP A 83 7.10 11.54 -3.42
N PRO A 84 6.56 12.77 -3.37
CA PRO A 84 7.15 13.85 -2.58
C PRO A 84 6.80 13.66 -1.08
N MET A 85 7.79 13.91 -0.21
CA MET A 85 7.73 13.85 1.27
C MET A 85 7.94 12.45 1.92
N LEU A 86 8.41 12.48 3.18
CA LEU A 86 8.61 11.33 4.08
C LEU A 86 7.27 10.63 4.35
N LEU A 87 6.93 9.66 3.51
CA LEU A 87 5.78 8.79 3.70
C LEU A 87 6.23 7.45 4.28
N GLN A 88 5.61 7.04 5.39
CA GLN A 88 5.82 5.72 5.95
C GLN A 88 4.66 4.80 5.57
N LEU A 89 4.97 3.79 4.76
CA LEU A 89 4.07 2.70 4.42
C LEU A 89 4.37 1.51 5.34
N SER A 90 3.33 0.92 5.91
CA SER A 90 3.42 -0.38 6.58
C SER A 90 2.50 -1.38 5.92
N THR A 91 2.98 -2.61 5.77
CA THR A 91 2.19 -3.73 5.27
C THR A 91 2.20 -4.85 6.29
N ILE A 92 1.03 -5.46 6.52
CA ILE A 92 0.86 -6.54 7.48
C ILE A 92 0.04 -7.66 6.83
N CYS A 93 0.58 -8.88 6.87
CA CYS A 93 -0.16 -10.07 6.46
C CYS A 93 -0.77 -10.75 7.68
N CYS A 94 -2.10 -10.81 7.79
CA CYS A 94 -2.77 -11.40 8.96
C CYS A 94 -2.50 -12.91 9.13
N LYS A 95 -2.07 -13.61 8.07
CA LYS A 95 -1.62 -15.02 8.18
C LYS A 95 -0.25 -15.16 8.84
N ASN A 96 0.57 -14.13 8.77
CA ASN A 96 1.85 -14.06 9.46
C ASN A 96 1.93 -12.71 10.18
N PRO A 97 1.19 -12.56 11.30
CA PRO A 97 1.06 -11.28 11.99
C PRO A 97 2.42 -10.75 12.45
N TYR A 98 3.41 -11.63 12.67
CA TYR A 98 4.77 -11.27 13.07
C TYR A 98 5.63 -10.66 11.94
N LYS A 99 5.12 -10.61 10.70
CA LYS A 99 5.83 -10.05 9.56
C LYS A 99 5.22 -8.69 9.19
N GLN A 100 5.66 -7.66 9.90
CA GLN A 100 5.44 -6.28 9.49
C GLN A 100 6.62 -5.82 8.64
N LYS A 101 6.31 -5.27 7.46
CA LYS A 101 7.30 -4.53 6.68
C LYS A 101 6.93 -3.07 6.67
N GLN A 102 7.91 -2.25 7.06
CA GLN A 102 7.82 -0.82 6.97
C GLN A 102 8.75 -0.35 5.85
N THR A 103 8.17 0.41 4.94
CA THR A 103 8.88 1.04 3.83
C THR A 103 8.80 2.54 4.04
N LEU A 104 9.96 3.18 4.16
CA LEU A 104 10.07 4.62 4.19
C LEU A 104 10.60 5.10 2.83
N CYS A 105 9.75 5.79 2.07
CA CYS A 105 10.16 6.42 0.82
C CYS A 105 10.62 7.86 1.11
N CYS A 106 11.88 8.15 0.77
CA CYS A 106 12.50 9.47 0.95
C CYS A 106 12.76 10.12 -0.42
N TYR A 107 12.81 11.45 -0.44
CA TYR A 107 13.06 12.29 -1.63
C TYR A 107 14.39 11.91 -2.35
N PRO A 108 14.56 12.14 -3.67
CA PRO A 108 15.64 11.59 -4.52
C PRO A 108 17.10 11.80 -4.09
N SER A 109 17.39 12.55 -3.03
CA SER A 109 18.74 12.70 -2.46
C SER A 109 18.99 11.78 -1.25
N SER A 110 18.05 10.93 -0.82
CA SER A 110 18.22 10.09 0.37
C SER A 110 17.54 8.72 0.25
N CYS A 111 18.28 7.70 0.66
CA CYS A 111 18.02 6.26 0.56
C CYS A 111 16.60 5.86 1.04
N CYS A 112 15.89 5.04 0.25
CA CYS A 112 14.70 4.32 0.72
C CYS A 112 15.13 3.27 1.75
N ILE A 113 14.67 3.40 2.99
CA ILE A 113 14.98 2.44 4.05
C ILE A 113 13.82 1.46 4.16
N PHE A 114 14.12 0.17 3.95
CA PHE A 114 13.20 -0.93 4.21
C PHE A 114 13.56 -1.54 5.56
N LEU A 115 12.66 -1.41 6.54
CA LEU A 115 12.80 -2.06 7.83
C LEU A 115 11.75 -3.15 7.95
N THR A 116 12.20 -4.40 8.01
CA THR A 116 11.41 -5.49 8.56
C THR A 116 11.56 -5.43 10.07
N GLN A 117 10.49 -5.13 10.80
CA GLN A 117 10.50 -5.14 12.26
C GLN A 117 9.61 -6.28 12.76
N PRO A 118 10.02 -7.04 13.79
CA PRO A 118 9.05 -7.79 14.57
C PRO A 118 8.10 -6.81 15.27
N LEU A 119 6.80 -7.13 15.28
CA LEU A 119 5.79 -6.36 16.04
C LEU A 119 6.11 -6.34 17.54
#